data_AF-A0A699QGI1-F1
#
_entry.id   AF-A0A699QGI1-F1
#
_cell.length_a   1.000
_cell.length_b   1.000
_cell.length_c   1.000
_cell.angle_alpha   90.00
_cell.angle_beta   90.00
_cell.angle_gamma   90.00
#
_symmetry.space_group_name_H-M   'P 1'
#
loop_
_entity.id
_entity.type
_entity.pdbx_description
1 polymer ?
#
loop_
_entity_poly.entity_id
_entity_poly.type
_entity_poly.pdbx_seq_one_letter_code
_entity_poly.pdbx_strand_id
1 'polypeptide(L)'
;MTIETHNWASSAHQELHKIVRGENFPIVNQVDARVQNFEIQFLKEAAKFVGDFKSLANEADASLAKHKALELEIERLFKAVVIQDIMIIVQNESVVDTSDLQTELERTKERFENCIIKKETEYAKL
;
A
#
# COMPACT_ATOMS: atom_id res chain seq x y z
N MET A 1 76.74 28.87 -24.87
CA MET A 1 75.45 28.90 -24.17
C MET A 1 75.73 28.62 -22.71
N THR A 2 75.96 29.68 -21.94
CA THR A 2 76.37 29.59 -20.53
C THR A 2 75.09 29.47 -19.70
N ILE A 3 74.90 28.35 -19.02
CA ILE A 3 73.73 28.13 -18.17
C ILE A 3 73.95 28.94 -16.89
N GLU A 4 73.18 30.01 -16.69
CA GLU A 4 73.19 30.79 -15.46
C GLU A 4 72.85 29.89 -14.27
N THR A 5 73.81 29.64 -13.39
CA THR A 5 73.55 28.94 -12.13
C THR A 5 72.80 29.88 -11.20
N HIS A 6 71.51 29.65 -11.02
CA HIS A 6 70.67 30.44 -10.14
C HIS A 6 71.18 30.33 -8.70
N ASN A 7 71.45 31.48 -8.05
CA ASN A 7 72.05 31.52 -6.73
C ASN A 7 70.98 31.20 -5.66
N TRP A 8 70.90 29.94 -5.24
CA TRP A 8 69.96 29.45 -4.22
C TRP A 8 70.13 30.12 -2.83
N ALA A 9 71.26 30.81 -2.61
CA ALA A 9 71.49 31.61 -1.40
C ALA A 9 71.00 33.07 -1.53
N SER A 10 70.33 33.43 -2.62
CA SER A 10 69.81 34.80 -2.78
C SER A 10 68.77 35.14 -1.69
N SER A 11 68.74 36.41 -1.30
CA SER A 11 67.77 36.92 -0.31
C SER A 11 66.33 36.66 -0.75
N ALA A 12 66.02 36.79 -2.04
CA ALA A 12 64.69 36.48 -2.58
C ALA A 12 64.28 35.02 -2.35
N HIS A 13 65.20 34.07 -2.50
CA HIS A 13 64.92 32.66 -2.24
C HIS A 13 64.64 32.39 -0.76
N GLN A 14 65.40 33.01 0.14
CA GLN A 14 65.21 32.86 1.59
C GLN A 14 63.87 33.46 2.07
N GLU A 15 63.46 34.61 1.54
CA GLU A 15 62.17 35.23 1.86
C GLU A 15 60.99 34.37 1.36
N LEU A 16 61.07 33.84 0.13
CA LEU A 16 60.07 32.90 -0.37
C LEU A 16 59.97 31.65 0.51
N HIS A 17 61.10 31.07 0.93
CA HIS A 17 61.10 29.92 1.81
C HIS A 17 60.47 30.23 3.19
N LYS A 18 60.68 31.45 3.74
CA LYS A 18 60.01 31.89 4.97
C LYS A 18 58.50 32.00 4.79
N ILE A 19 58.02 32.61 3.71
CA ILE A 19 56.58 32.73 3.40
C ILE A 19 55.95 31.34 3.25
N VAL A 20 56.60 30.46 2.49
CA VAL A 20 56.12 29.09 2.30
C VAL A 20 56.00 28.36 3.65
N ARG A 21 57.03 28.43 4.49
CA ARG A 21 57.06 27.75 5.79
C ARG A 21 56.13 28.37 6.83
N GLY A 22 56.07 29.70 6.89
CA GLY A 22 55.37 30.46 7.92
C GLY A 22 53.89 30.66 7.63
N GLU A 23 53.49 30.70 6.36
CA GLU A 23 52.12 31.05 5.95
C GLU A 23 51.47 29.92 5.15
N ASN A 24 52.09 29.49 4.04
CA ASN A 24 51.43 28.53 3.14
C ASN A 24 51.23 27.15 3.79
N PHE A 25 52.25 26.61 4.46
CA PHE A 25 52.14 25.30 5.13
C PHE A 25 51.03 25.30 6.21
N PRO A 26 50.97 26.27 7.14
CA PRO A 26 49.86 26.37 8.09
C PRO A 26 48.48 26.47 7.43
N ILE A 27 48.34 27.26 6.36
CA ILE A 27 47.07 27.39 5.62
C ILE A 27 46.65 26.05 5.03
N VAL A 28 47.57 25.33 4.37
CA VAL A 28 47.29 24.00 3.80
C VAL A 28 46.83 23.03 4.89
N ASN A 29 47.52 23.00 6.03
CA ASN A 29 47.14 22.13 7.16
C ASN A 29 45.76 22.49 7.73
N GLN A 30 45.43 23.79 7.83
CA GLN A 30 44.12 24.23 8.29
C GLN A 30 43.02 23.83 7.30
N VAL A 31 43.26 24.00 5.99
CA VAL A 31 42.33 23.57 4.94
C VAL A 31 42.13 22.06 4.99
N ASP A 32 43.21 21.28 5.12
CA ASP A 32 43.16 19.82 5.24
C ASP A 32 42.30 19.38 6.44
N ALA A 33 42.52 19.98 7.61
CA ALA A 33 41.70 19.70 8.80
C ALA A 33 40.21 20.04 8.58
N ARG A 34 39.90 21.13 7.86
CA ARG A 34 38.52 21.50 7.53
C ARG A 34 37.88 20.51 6.55
N VAL A 35 38.64 20.04 5.57
CA VAL A 35 38.18 19.02 4.61
C VAL A 35 37.91 17.70 5.32
N GLN A 36 38.81 17.25 6.20
CA GLN A 36 38.62 16.03 6.99
C GLN A 36 37.38 16.12 7.89
N ASN A 37 37.15 17.26 8.56
CA ASN A 37 35.94 17.45 9.35
C ASN A 37 34.66 17.41 8.50
N PHE A 38 34.67 18.01 7.31
CA PHE A 38 33.55 17.93 6.39
C PHE A 38 33.27 16.48 5.96
N GLU A 39 34.32 15.74 5.59
CA GLU A 39 34.21 14.33 5.20
C GLU A 39 33.59 13.48 6.32
N ILE A 40 34.05 13.65 7.56
CA ILE A 40 33.49 12.93 8.71
C ILE A 40 31.99 13.25 8.91
N GLN A 41 31.60 14.53 8.84
CA GLN A 41 30.19 14.92 8.99
C GLN A 41 29.34 14.39 7.84
N PHE A 42 29.85 14.47 6.61
CA PHE A 42 29.17 13.95 5.44
C PHE A 42 28.93 12.44 5.54
N LEU A 43 29.96 11.67 5.91
CA LEU A 43 29.84 10.23 6.09
C LEU A 43 28.87 9.87 7.22
N LYS A 44 28.85 10.64 8.31
CA LYS A 44 27.89 10.45 9.40
C LYS A 44 26.46 10.66 8.93
N GLU A 45 26.19 11.73 8.18
CA GLU A 45 24.85 11.99 7.65
C GLU A 45 24.44 10.96 6.59
N ALA A 46 25.37 10.55 5.72
CA ALA A 46 25.14 9.50 4.74
C ALA A 46 24.81 8.15 5.40
N ALA A 47 25.51 7.79 6.48
CA ALA A 47 25.22 6.57 7.24
C ALA A 47 23.83 6.62 7.88
N LYS A 48 23.44 7.76 8.46
CA LYS A 48 22.10 7.97 9.00
C LYS A 48 21.03 7.86 7.90
N PHE A 49 21.23 8.53 6.78
CA PHE A 49 20.35 8.48 5.61
C PHE A 49 20.14 7.04 5.13
N VAL A 50 21.21 6.27 4.96
CA VAL A 50 21.11 4.85 4.56
C VAL A 50 20.31 4.03 5.58
N GLY A 51 20.48 4.30 6.88
CA GLY A 51 19.71 3.67 7.95
C GLY A 51 18.21 4.00 7.89
N ASP A 52 17.88 5.28 7.70
CA ASP A 52 16.50 5.76 7.60
C ASP A 52 15.82 5.18 6.36
N PHE A 53 16.49 5.17 5.20
CA PHE A 53 15.98 4.57 3.96
C PHE A 53 15.72 3.07 4.08
N LYS A 54 16.61 2.34 4.77
CA LYS A 54 16.41 0.91 5.02
C LYS A 54 15.16 0.67 5.88
N SER A 55 14.96 1.52 6.89
CA SER A 55 13.77 1.45 7.75
C SER A 55 12.49 1.73 6.96
N LEU A 56 12.51 2.76 6.10
CA LEU A 56 11.40 3.11 5.22
C LEU A 56 11.07 2.00 4.23
N ALA A 57 12.08 1.34 3.65
CA ALA A 57 11.87 0.21 2.75
C ALA A 57 11.15 -0.95 3.45
N ASN A 58 11.57 -1.29 4.67
CA ASN A 58 10.90 -2.33 5.47
C ASN A 58 9.45 -1.97 5.83
N GLU A 59 9.19 -0.69 6.12
CA GLU A 59 7.84 -0.19 6.39
C GLU A 59 6.95 -0.27 5.13
N ALA A 60 7.49 0.10 3.97
CA ALA A 60 6.80 -0.01 2.69
C ALA A 60 6.46 -1.48 2.36
N ASP A 61 7.39 -2.41 2.58
CA ASP A 61 7.16 -3.85 2.37
C ASP A 61 6.07 -4.40 3.31
N ALA A 62 6.11 -4.01 4.59
CA ALA A 62 5.09 -4.39 5.57
C ALA A 62 3.72 -3.81 5.20
N SER A 63 3.68 -2.56 4.73
CA SER A 63 2.46 -1.91 4.25
C SER A 63 1.89 -2.61 3.01
N LEU A 64 2.74 -2.98 2.06
CA LEU A 64 2.36 -3.73 0.87
C LEU A 64 1.74 -5.08 1.22
N ALA A 65 2.33 -5.80 2.19
CA ALA A 65 1.78 -7.07 2.67
C ALA A 65 0.37 -6.88 3.30
N LYS A 66 0.19 -5.83 4.11
CA LYS A 66 -1.13 -5.49 4.67
C LYS A 66 -2.16 -5.14 3.60
N HIS A 67 -1.75 -4.38 2.58
CA HIS A 67 -2.64 -4.02 1.48
C HIS A 67 -3.12 -5.25 0.70
N LYS A 68 -2.21 -6.18 0.37
CA LYS A 68 -2.55 -7.45 -0.28
C LYS A 68 -3.49 -8.31 0.57
N ALA A 69 -3.26 -8.37 1.89
CA ALA A 69 -4.14 -9.12 2.78
C ALA A 69 -5.56 -8.51 2.83
N LEU A 70 -5.65 -7.19 2.84
CA LEU A 70 -6.93 -6.47 2.83
C LEU A 70 -7.67 -6.68 1.49
N GLU A 71 -6.97 -6.65 0.37
CA GLU A 71 -7.54 -6.91 -0.95
C GLU A 71 -8.19 -8.30 -1.02
N LEU A 72 -7.49 -9.34 -0.52
CA LEU A 72 -8.02 -10.70 -0.45
C LEU A 72 -9.26 -10.80 0.46
N GLU A 73 -9.27 -10.10 1.59
CA GLU A 73 -10.41 -10.09 2.49
C GLU A 73 -11.62 -9.38 1.87
N ILE A 74 -11.40 -8.27 1.16
CA ILE A 74 -12.46 -7.57 0.41
C ILE A 74 -13.04 -8.50 -0.66
N GLU A 75 -12.20 -9.22 -1.42
CA GLU A 75 -12.68 -10.17 -2.43
C GLU A 75 -13.52 -11.30 -1.78
N ARG A 76 -13.08 -11.82 -0.64
CA ARG A 76 -13.81 -12.85 0.13
C ARG A 76 -15.17 -12.33 0.61
N LEU A 77 -15.19 -11.13 1.18
CA LEU A 77 -16.43 -10.49 1.65
C LEU A 77 -17.39 -10.21 0.49
N PHE A 78 -16.87 -9.72 -0.63
CA PHE A 78 -17.67 -9.47 -1.82
C PHE A 78 -18.35 -10.75 -2.32
N LYS A 79 -17.60 -11.86 -2.43
CA LYS A 79 -18.17 -13.17 -2.77
C LYS A 79 -19.24 -13.62 -1.79
N ALA A 80 -19.01 -13.45 -0.49
CA ALA A 80 -19.98 -13.83 0.55
C ALA A 80 -21.28 -13.01 0.46
N VAL A 81 -21.17 -11.70 0.26
CA VAL A 81 -22.33 -10.80 0.08
C VAL A 81 -23.12 -11.17 -1.17
N VAL A 82 -22.45 -11.40 -2.30
CA VAL A 82 -23.13 -11.82 -3.54
C VAL A 82 -23.88 -13.14 -3.34
N ILE A 83 -23.30 -14.12 -2.65
CA ILE A 83 -23.98 -15.39 -2.35
C ILE A 83 -25.18 -15.16 -1.44
N GLN A 84 -25.04 -14.31 -0.43
CA GLN A 84 -26.13 -13.98 0.49
C GLN A 84 -27.30 -13.31 -0.24
N ASP A 85 -27.03 -12.35 -1.12
CA ASP A 85 -28.05 -11.66 -1.92
C ASP A 85 -28.79 -12.64 -2.84
N ILE A 86 -28.07 -13.54 -3.52
CA ILE A 86 -28.67 -14.60 -4.35
C ILE A 86 -29.60 -15.48 -3.51
N MET A 87 -29.15 -15.89 -2.32
CA MET A 87 -29.96 -16.74 -1.44
C MET A 87 -31.25 -16.03 -0.98
N ILE A 88 -31.17 -14.73 -0.66
CA ILE A 88 -32.34 -13.93 -0.29
C ILE A 88 -33.32 -13.82 -1.46
N ILE A 89 -32.83 -13.57 -2.68
CA ILE A 89 -33.69 -13.50 -3.88
C ILE A 89 -34.42 -14.82 -4.11
N VAL A 90 -33.70 -15.94 -4.12
CA VAL A 90 -34.29 -17.28 -4.33
C VAL A 90 -35.30 -17.62 -3.24
N GLN A 91 -34.99 -17.30 -1.98
CA GLN A 91 -35.94 -17.50 -0.88
C GLN A 91 -37.21 -16.67 -1.07
N ASN A 92 -37.08 -15.38 -1.39
CA ASN A 92 -38.23 -14.50 -1.60
C ASN A 92 -39.11 -14.97 -2.76
N GLU A 93 -38.52 -15.37 -3.88
CA GLU A 93 -39.26 -15.89 -5.05
C GLU A 93 -40.00 -17.19 -4.70
N SER A 94 -39.33 -18.13 -4.02
CA SER A 94 -39.97 -19.37 -3.56
C SER A 94 -41.13 -19.14 -2.58
N VAL A 95 -41.02 -18.13 -1.70
CA VAL A 95 -42.08 -17.76 -0.75
C VAL A 95 -43.30 -17.23 -1.50
N VAL A 96 -43.08 -16.39 -2.52
CA VAL A 96 -44.16 -15.88 -3.39
C VAL A 96 -44.85 -17.03 -4.13
N ASP A 97 -44.08 -17.91 -4.79
CA ASP A 97 -44.62 -19.07 -5.52
C ASP A 97 -45.44 -19.99 -4.61
N THR A 98 -44.98 -20.20 -3.37
CA THR A 98 -45.70 -21.05 -2.39
C THR A 98 -47.03 -20.40 -2.00
N SER A 99 -47.07 -19.09 -1.81
CA SER A 99 -48.29 -18.34 -1.50
C SER A 99 -49.31 -18.40 -2.64
N ASP A 100 -48.85 -18.28 -3.88
CA ASP A 100 -49.69 -18.37 -5.07
C ASP A 100 -50.30 -19.77 -5.22
N LEU A 101 -49.49 -20.82 -5.04
CA LEU A 101 -49.96 -22.21 -5.03
C LEU A 101 -51.00 -22.46 -3.93
N GLN A 102 -50.78 -21.92 -2.73
CA GLN A 102 -51.72 -22.06 -1.61
C GLN A 102 -53.06 -21.39 -1.91
N THR A 103 -53.04 -20.24 -2.60
CA THR A 103 -54.26 -19.53 -3.02
C THR A 103 -55.04 -20.32 -4.08
N GLU A 104 -54.36 -20.87 -5.09
CA GLU A 104 -55.00 -21.70 -6.12
C GLU A 104 -55.54 -23.02 -5.56
N LEU A 105 -54.88 -23.60 -4.56
CA LEU A 105 -55.38 -24.76 -3.84
C LEU A 105 -56.71 -24.46 -3.13
N GLU A 106 -56.81 -23.34 -2.41
CA GLU A 106 -58.04 -23.00 -1.68
C GLU A 106 -59.18 -22.65 -2.63
N ARG A 107 -58.90 -21.98 -3.76
CA ARG A 107 -59.88 -21.80 -4.86
C ARG A 107 -60.40 -23.12 -5.41
N THR A 108 -59.52 -24.11 -5.58
CA THR A 108 -59.90 -25.42 -6.12
C THR A 108 -60.77 -26.18 -5.12
N LYS A 109 -60.43 -26.12 -3.84
CA LYS A 109 -61.22 -26.70 -2.75
C LYS A 109 -62.63 -26.09 -2.69
N GLU A 110 -62.74 -24.76 -2.75
CA GLU A 110 -64.04 -24.06 -2.78
C GLU A 110 -64.90 -24.50 -3.99
N ARG A 111 -64.28 -24.64 -5.18
CA ARG A 111 -64.99 -25.15 -6.37
C ARG A 111 -65.50 -26.57 -6.18
N PHE A 112 -64.73 -27.43 -5.50
CA PHE A 112 -65.14 -28.79 -5.19
C PHE A 112 -66.31 -28.82 -4.21
N GLU A 113 -66.25 -28.05 -3.12
CA GLU A 113 -67.34 -27.94 -2.14
C GLU A 113 -68.63 -27.46 -2.80
N ASN A 114 -68.57 -26.42 -3.63
CA ASN A 114 -69.71 -25.93 -4.41
C ASN A 114 -70.28 -26.99 -5.36
N CYS A 115 -69.42 -27.79 -5.99
CA CYS A 115 -69.85 -28.88 -6.87
C CYS A 115 -70.57 -30.00 -6.08
N ILE A 116 -70.07 -30.35 -4.90
CA ILE A 116 -70.70 -31.31 -3.99
C ILE A 116 -72.08 -30.81 -3.56
N ILE A 117 -72.19 -29.57 -3.08
CA ILE A 117 -73.47 -28.95 -2.69
C ILE A 117 -74.47 -28.95 -3.86
N LYS A 118 -74.00 -28.60 -5.06
CA LYS A 118 -74.84 -28.65 -6.27
C LYS A 118 -75.34 -30.07 -6.56
N LYS A 119 -74.49 -31.09 -6.41
CA LYS A 119 -74.87 -32.48 -6.62
C LYS A 119 -75.87 -32.96 -5.56
N GLU A 120 -75.65 -32.65 -4.30
CA GLU A 120 -76.58 -32.98 -3.21
C GLU A 120 -77.96 -32.35 -3.43
N THR A 121 -77.99 -31.07 -3.84
CA THR A 121 -79.25 -30.39 -4.17
C THR A 121 -79.94 -30.90 -5.45
N GLU A 122 -79.19 -31.42 -6.42
CA GLU A 122 -79.75 -32.15 -7.58
C GLU A 122 -80.36 -33.49 -7.13
N TYR A 123 -79.67 -34.26 -6.28
CA TYR A 123 -80.18 -35.53 -5.75
C TYR A 123 -81.41 -35.36 -4.86
N ALA A 124 -81.48 -34.31 -4.05
CA ALA A 124 -82.63 -34.05 -3.17
C ALA A 124 -83.93 -33.67 -3.93
N LYS A 125 -83.84 -33.36 -5.23
CA LYS A 125 -84.99 -33.03 -6.09
C LYS A 125 -85.55 -34.24 -6.86
N LEU A 126 -84.86 -35.39 -6.80
CA LEU A 126 -85.30 -36.69 -7.33
C LEU A 126 -86.15 -37.43 -6.29
#